data_AF-A0A2N2LE85-F1
#
_entry.id   AF-A0A2N2LE85-F1
#
_cell.length_a   1.000
_cell.length_b   1.000
_cell.length_c   1.000
_cell.angle_alpha   90.00
_cell.angle_beta   90.00
_cell.angle_gamma   90.00
#
_symmetry.space_group_name_H-M   'P 1'
#
loop_
_entity.id
_entity.type
_entity.pdbx_description
1 polymer ?
#
loop_
_entity_poly.entity_id
_entity_poly.type
_entity_poly.pdbx_seq_one_letter_code
_entity_poly.pdbx_strand_id
1 'polypeptide(L)'
;MKTKINDLGLLPDNAVTLYQFNRIHFWLNGQEQIRDIPPAMSTLDYLHHENCLFGTKCSCNEGDCGACTVVIAYLQEGAIRYEAINSCLYPMAKMHGKHLITIESLGTPEALHPIQQAMLDYRGTQCGYCTPGFVMSLFALLVTQLHPDSERILAALEGNLCRCTGYDSILKAALYLSEKYDIKGILPAWCREVEPLIFGHQIAAEYVCKTSNFMYHTTAYYVPRNLSELFGIQNEITDYKYINGGTDIMVQINISRAQYPVLIDLSELQELNGIYLKPDGIHIGANVTYSDVLESGIIKADLPALPQIIAQIASEQIRNFGTLSGNIGNASPVADSIPTLLAHKAILKLVSAQGERTLPLDPYYLDYKKTDLQPGEIIHSIIVPRPAKGSFQSALKASKRKSVDISSVSTAIHLQVTDSIITEAILALGGVAKTPVISKMFSSLLIGKSWTKLEVEHLAQSVAAEFQPISDVRGSEQYRTKMIHNHVLIYITQATEYFAIGGQA
;
A
#
# COMPACT_ATOMS: atom_id res chain seq x y z
N MET A 1 6.85 35.89 -36.29
CA MET A 1 7.85 36.44 -35.36
C MET A 1 8.41 35.27 -34.56
N LYS A 2 9.57 34.75 -34.95
CA LYS A 2 10.31 33.71 -34.21
C LYS A 2 11.21 34.45 -33.21
N THR A 3 10.76 34.60 -31.97
CA THR A 3 11.62 35.10 -30.90
C THR A 3 12.29 33.89 -30.26
N LYS A 4 13.62 33.81 -30.39
CA LYS A 4 14.45 32.76 -29.82
C LYS A 4 14.39 32.87 -28.30
N ILE A 5 14.06 31.77 -27.63
CA ILE A 5 14.11 31.57 -26.17
C ILE A 5 15.56 31.66 -25.62
N ASN A 6 16.57 31.84 -26.49
CA ASN A 6 17.99 31.86 -26.11
C ASN A 6 18.47 33.16 -25.46
N ASP A 7 17.68 34.24 -25.42
CA ASP A 7 18.14 35.55 -24.90
C ASP A 7 17.96 35.71 -23.37
N LEU A 8 17.57 34.65 -22.64
CA LEU A 8 17.33 34.71 -21.19
C LEU A 8 18.52 34.31 -20.30
N GLY A 9 19.68 33.93 -20.85
CA GLY A 9 20.90 33.76 -20.05
C GLY A 9 20.81 32.80 -18.85
N LEU A 10 19.93 31.78 -18.91
CA LEU A 10 19.62 30.87 -17.80
C LEU A 10 20.34 29.51 -17.85
N LEU A 11 21.39 29.34 -18.65
CA LEU A 11 22.13 28.08 -18.71
C LEU A 11 23.62 28.30 -18.42
N PRO A 12 24.20 27.59 -17.42
CA PRO A 12 25.64 27.48 -17.31
C PRO A 12 26.21 26.69 -18.50
N ASP A 13 27.40 27.08 -18.94
CA ASP A 13 28.17 26.41 -19.98
C ASP A 13 28.51 24.96 -19.57
N ASN A 14 28.01 24.00 -20.35
CA ASN A 14 28.53 22.64 -20.56
C ASN A 14 28.37 21.56 -19.48
N ALA A 15 27.13 21.28 -19.04
CA ALA A 15 26.76 19.93 -18.60
C ALA A 15 25.40 19.53 -19.21
N VAL A 16 25.40 18.71 -20.26
CA VAL A 16 24.18 18.05 -20.73
C VAL A 16 23.91 16.89 -19.79
N THR A 17 22.94 17.03 -18.88
CA THR A 17 22.44 15.90 -18.09
C THR A 17 21.79 14.91 -19.07
N LEU A 18 22.46 13.80 -19.33
CA LEU A 18 21.95 12.71 -20.17
C LEU A 18 20.94 11.90 -19.36
N TYR A 19 19.69 11.87 -19.80
CA TYR A 19 18.66 11.04 -19.18
C TYR A 19 18.65 9.62 -19.76
N GLN A 20 18.48 8.64 -18.89
CA GLN A 20 18.24 7.24 -19.26
C GLN A 20 16.75 6.93 -19.10
N PHE A 21 16.10 6.57 -20.20
CA PHE A 21 14.68 6.26 -20.26
C PHE A 21 14.46 4.77 -20.36
N ASN A 22 13.34 4.31 -19.80
CA ASN A 22 12.90 2.94 -19.97
C ASN A 22 12.07 2.86 -21.25
N ARG A 23 12.53 2.07 -22.21
CA ARG A 23 11.68 1.63 -23.31
C ARG A 23 10.85 0.46 -22.83
N ILE A 24 9.56 0.71 -22.65
CA ILE A 24 8.60 -0.28 -22.18
C ILE A 24 7.63 -0.68 -23.28
N HIS A 25 7.28 -1.96 -23.28
CA HIS A 25 6.19 -2.55 -24.05
C HIS A 25 4.99 -2.83 -23.13
N PHE A 26 3.78 -2.40 -23.48
CA PHE A 26 2.55 -2.58 -22.71
C PHE A 26 1.30 -2.39 -23.60
N TRP A 27 0.10 -2.60 -23.07
CA TRP A 27 -1.15 -2.32 -23.79
C TRP A 27 -1.91 -1.18 -23.13
N LEU A 28 -2.46 -0.27 -23.92
CA LEU A 28 -3.34 0.81 -23.47
C LEU A 28 -4.70 0.66 -24.14
N ASN A 29 -5.75 0.39 -23.36
CA ASN A 29 -7.12 0.28 -23.87
C ASN A 29 -7.26 -0.71 -25.05
N GLY A 30 -6.52 -1.83 -24.98
CA GLY A 30 -6.50 -2.88 -26.00
C GLY A 30 -5.43 -2.70 -27.07
N GLN A 31 -4.83 -1.51 -27.16
CA GLN A 31 -3.86 -1.17 -28.21
C GLN A 31 -2.43 -1.34 -27.72
N GLU A 32 -1.63 -2.09 -28.47
CA GLU A 32 -0.20 -2.32 -28.20
C GLU A 32 0.60 -1.01 -28.24
N GLN A 33 1.49 -0.82 -27.27
CA GLN A 33 2.34 0.37 -27.12
C GLN A 33 3.80 -0.03 -26.86
N ILE A 34 4.71 0.60 -27.60
CA ILE A 34 6.15 0.62 -27.27
C ILE A 34 6.55 2.08 -27.12
N ARG A 35 7.04 2.48 -25.94
CA ARG A 35 7.34 3.88 -25.60
C ARG A 35 8.59 4.03 -24.76
N ASP A 36 9.32 5.13 -25.01
CA ASP A 36 10.37 5.61 -24.13
C ASP A 36 9.73 6.47 -23.04
N ILE A 37 9.90 6.07 -21.78
CA ILE A 37 9.24 6.70 -20.63
C ILE A 37 10.26 7.46 -19.78
N PRO A 38 10.03 8.76 -19.52
CA PRO A 38 10.84 9.51 -18.59
C PRO A 38 10.87 8.91 -17.17
N PRO A 39 12.00 8.99 -16.45
CA PRO A 39 12.13 8.45 -15.11
C PRO A 39 11.17 9.17 -14.18
N ALA A 40 10.54 8.41 -13.28
CA ALA A 40 9.54 8.91 -12.33
C ALA A 40 8.31 9.58 -12.97
N MET A 41 8.07 9.46 -14.29
CA MET A 41 6.78 9.85 -14.87
C MET A 41 5.66 9.00 -14.24
N SER A 42 4.62 9.66 -13.73
CA SER A 42 3.44 8.95 -13.24
C SER A 42 2.59 8.45 -14.42
N THR A 43 1.82 7.39 -14.22
CA THR A 43 0.85 6.91 -15.22
C THR A 43 -0.16 8.01 -15.57
N LEU A 44 -0.56 8.86 -14.62
CA LEU A 44 -1.48 9.96 -14.86
C LEU A 44 -0.88 11.01 -15.82
N ASP A 45 0.37 11.40 -15.60
CA ASP A 45 1.07 12.36 -16.46
C ASP A 45 1.23 11.80 -17.88
N TYR A 46 1.56 10.51 -18.02
CA TYR A 46 1.61 9.83 -19.32
C TYR A 46 0.25 9.89 -20.05
N LEU A 47 -0.85 9.62 -19.34
CA LEU A 47 -2.19 9.68 -19.93
C LEU A 47 -2.54 11.10 -20.40
N HIS A 48 -2.23 12.12 -19.60
CA HIS A 48 -2.60 13.51 -19.90
C HIS A 48 -1.69 14.14 -20.96
N HIS A 49 -0.38 13.99 -20.84
CA HIS A 49 0.59 14.73 -21.63
C HIS A 49 1.00 14.01 -22.91
N GLU A 50 1.11 12.68 -22.89
CA GLU A 50 1.55 11.91 -24.06
C GLU A 50 0.38 11.37 -24.91
N ASN A 51 -0.80 11.17 -24.31
CA ASN A 51 -1.96 10.57 -25.00
C ASN A 51 -3.21 11.45 -25.05
N CYS A 52 -3.23 12.59 -24.35
CA CYS A 52 -4.39 13.46 -24.25
C CYS A 52 -5.68 12.75 -23.76
N LEU A 53 -5.53 11.74 -22.92
CA LEU A 53 -6.62 10.99 -22.29
C LEU A 53 -6.97 11.63 -20.94
N PHE A 54 -7.88 12.61 -20.99
CA PHE A 54 -8.22 13.46 -19.85
C PHE A 54 -9.41 12.95 -19.02
N GLY A 55 -9.97 11.79 -19.33
CA GLY A 55 -11.07 11.18 -18.59
C GLY A 55 -10.68 10.84 -17.16
N THR A 56 -9.51 10.23 -16.97
CA THR A 56 -8.87 10.04 -15.66
C THR A 56 -8.49 11.41 -15.08
N LYS A 57 -8.80 11.70 -13.82
CA LYS A 57 -8.64 13.06 -13.26
C LYS A 57 -7.53 13.16 -12.23
N CYS A 58 -6.81 14.29 -12.22
CA CYS A 58 -5.97 14.69 -11.08
C CYS A 58 -6.77 15.54 -10.10
N SER A 59 -6.69 15.28 -8.79
CA SER A 59 -7.27 16.18 -7.78
C SER A 59 -6.36 16.36 -6.57
N CYS A 60 -5.97 15.29 -5.87
CA CYS A 60 -5.05 15.40 -4.72
C CYS A 60 -3.58 15.15 -5.08
N ASN A 61 -3.32 14.33 -6.12
CA ASN A 61 -1.98 13.90 -6.55
C ASN A 61 -1.15 13.12 -5.51
N GLU A 62 -1.83 12.59 -4.47
CA GLU A 62 -1.21 11.85 -3.36
C GLU A 62 -1.93 10.54 -3.02
N GLY A 63 -2.80 10.06 -3.92
CA GLY A 63 -3.50 8.77 -3.76
C GLY A 63 -4.78 8.81 -2.91
N ASP A 64 -5.09 9.93 -2.25
CA ASP A 64 -6.17 10.01 -1.25
C ASP A 64 -7.61 10.05 -1.83
N CYS A 65 -7.81 10.62 -3.03
CA CYS A 65 -9.16 10.91 -3.52
C CYS A 65 -9.75 9.92 -4.53
N GLY A 66 -8.91 9.06 -5.13
CA GLY A 66 -9.34 8.07 -6.13
C GLY A 66 -9.89 8.62 -7.45
N ALA A 67 -9.83 9.93 -7.70
CA ALA A 67 -10.30 10.50 -8.98
C ALA A 67 -9.43 10.07 -10.18
N CYS A 68 -8.20 9.64 -9.90
CA CYS A 68 -7.23 9.15 -10.86
C CYS A 68 -7.24 7.62 -11.02
N THR A 69 -8.25 6.92 -10.47
CA THR A 69 -8.27 5.45 -10.53
C THR A 69 -8.35 4.96 -11.96
N VAL A 70 -7.46 4.03 -12.29
CA VAL A 70 -7.41 3.25 -13.53
C VAL A 70 -7.28 1.78 -13.15
N VAL A 71 -7.45 0.88 -14.13
CA VAL A 71 -7.27 -0.56 -13.90
C VAL A 71 -6.05 -1.05 -14.66
N ILE A 72 -5.23 -1.87 -14.01
CA ILE A 72 -4.17 -2.63 -14.66
C ILE A 72 -4.55 -4.11 -14.69
N ALA A 73 -4.26 -4.77 -15.80
CA ALA A 73 -4.28 -6.21 -15.90
C ALA A 73 -2.87 -6.75 -16.09
N TYR A 74 -2.48 -7.77 -15.32
CA TYR A 74 -1.14 -8.36 -15.37
C TYR A 74 -1.16 -9.82 -14.95
N LEU A 75 -0.10 -10.55 -15.34
CA LEU A 75 0.10 -11.95 -14.96
C LEU A 75 0.60 -12.05 -13.52
N GLN A 76 -0.13 -12.77 -12.68
CA GLN A 76 0.28 -13.14 -11.32
C GLN A 76 -0.09 -14.61 -11.08
N GLU A 77 0.87 -15.42 -10.62
CA GLU A 77 0.66 -16.84 -10.28
C GLU A 77 -0.04 -17.67 -11.37
N GLY A 78 0.22 -17.35 -12.65
CA GLY A 78 -0.37 -18.08 -13.77
C GLY A 78 -1.80 -17.66 -14.15
N ALA A 79 -2.33 -16.57 -13.58
CA ALA A 79 -3.62 -16.00 -13.92
C ALA A 79 -3.51 -14.49 -14.23
N ILE A 80 -4.43 -13.96 -15.05
CA ILE A 80 -4.56 -12.51 -15.21
C ILE A 80 -5.35 -11.95 -14.04
N ARG A 81 -4.72 -11.01 -13.33
CA ARG A 81 -5.34 -10.23 -12.26
C ARG A 81 -5.67 -8.84 -12.79
N TYR A 82 -6.87 -8.35 -12.46
CA TYR A 82 -7.29 -6.98 -12.71
C TYR A 82 -7.30 -6.21 -11.40
N GLU A 83 -6.60 -5.08 -11.33
CA GLU A 83 -6.51 -4.30 -10.10
C GLU A 83 -6.72 -2.81 -10.35
N ALA A 84 -7.49 -2.18 -9.47
CA ALA A 84 -7.58 -0.73 -9.43
C ALA A 84 -6.30 -0.15 -8.81
N ILE A 85 -5.76 0.91 -9.42
CA ILE A 85 -4.59 1.63 -8.92
C ILE A 85 -4.79 3.14 -9.00
N ASN A 86 -4.06 3.91 -8.20
CA ASN A 86 -4.00 5.37 -8.35
C ASN A 86 -2.92 5.74 -9.38
N SER A 87 -3.34 6.13 -10.58
CA SER A 87 -2.41 6.47 -11.67
C SER A 87 -1.47 7.64 -11.35
N CYS A 88 -1.83 8.53 -10.40
CA CYS A 88 -0.96 9.63 -9.98
C CYS A 88 0.28 9.17 -9.20
N LEU A 89 0.24 7.98 -8.59
CA LEU A 89 1.33 7.44 -7.79
C LEU A 89 1.99 6.21 -8.41
N TYR A 90 1.36 5.58 -9.41
CA TYR A 90 1.95 4.43 -10.07
C TYR A 90 2.98 4.91 -11.11
N PRO A 91 4.28 4.56 -10.98
CA PRO A 91 5.28 4.94 -11.99
C PRO A 91 4.99 4.27 -13.33
N MET A 92 5.00 5.05 -14.41
CA MET A 92 4.68 4.56 -15.75
C MET A 92 5.68 3.50 -16.23
N ALA A 93 6.94 3.57 -15.78
CA ALA A 93 7.96 2.55 -16.05
C ALA A 93 7.55 1.13 -15.61
N LYS A 94 6.70 1.01 -14.58
CA LYS A 94 6.16 -0.27 -14.08
C LYS A 94 5.02 -0.84 -14.92
N MET A 95 4.61 -0.15 -16.00
CA MET A 95 3.54 -0.63 -16.87
C MET A 95 4.03 -1.68 -17.86
N HIS A 96 5.34 -1.92 -17.94
CA HIS A 96 5.92 -2.92 -18.82
C HIS A 96 5.28 -4.30 -18.63
N GLY A 97 4.83 -4.92 -19.74
CA GLY A 97 4.17 -6.22 -19.76
C GLY A 97 2.74 -6.21 -19.22
N LYS A 98 2.17 -5.03 -18.88
CA LYS A 98 0.83 -4.89 -18.31
C LYS A 98 -0.15 -4.28 -19.31
N HIS A 99 -1.44 -4.40 -19.01
CA HIS A 99 -2.51 -3.76 -19.76
C HIS A 99 -3.17 -2.67 -18.92
N LEU A 100 -2.99 -1.43 -19.34
CA LEU A 100 -3.59 -0.24 -18.75
C LEU A 100 -4.98 0.01 -19.37
N ILE A 101 -5.99 0.08 -18.51
CA ILE A 101 -7.40 0.26 -18.88
C ILE A 101 -7.92 1.54 -18.22
N THR A 102 -8.45 2.46 -19.03
CA THR A 102 -8.93 3.77 -18.60
C THR A 102 -10.42 3.97 -18.90
N ILE A 103 -11.01 5.01 -18.31
CA ILE A 103 -12.44 5.31 -18.42
C ILE A 103 -12.91 5.49 -19.88
N GLU A 104 -12.03 6.03 -20.74
CA GLU A 104 -12.31 6.29 -22.15
C GLU A 104 -12.56 5.01 -22.95
N SER A 105 -12.03 3.88 -22.49
CA SER A 105 -12.17 2.59 -23.18
C SER A 105 -13.49 1.87 -22.93
N LEU A 106 -14.19 2.22 -21.85
CA LEU A 106 -15.36 1.46 -21.41
C LEU A 106 -16.61 1.77 -22.25
N GLY A 107 -16.73 2.97 -22.79
CA GLY A 107 -17.89 3.36 -23.60
C GLY A 107 -17.82 4.78 -24.14
N THR A 108 -18.76 5.10 -25.01
CA THR A 108 -18.95 6.44 -25.59
C THR A 108 -20.28 7.03 -25.11
N PRO A 109 -20.54 8.34 -25.30
CA PRO A 109 -21.83 8.93 -24.96
C PRO A 109 -23.04 8.23 -25.61
N GLU A 110 -22.85 7.61 -26.78
CA GLU A 110 -23.89 6.89 -27.52
C GLU A 110 -24.04 5.43 -27.10
N ALA A 111 -22.98 4.84 -26.54
CA ALA A 111 -22.92 3.44 -26.14
C ALA A 111 -22.15 3.31 -24.83
N LEU A 112 -22.86 3.48 -23.71
CA LEU A 112 -22.29 3.42 -22.37
C LEU A 112 -22.04 1.97 -21.95
N HIS A 113 -20.94 1.78 -21.23
CA HIS A 113 -20.69 0.56 -20.47
C HIS A 113 -21.80 0.33 -19.44
N PRO A 114 -22.16 -0.93 -19.08
CA PRO A 114 -23.15 -1.19 -18.03
C PRO A 114 -22.92 -0.41 -16.73
N ILE A 115 -21.66 -0.28 -16.30
CA ILE A 115 -21.29 0.51 -15.12
C ILE A 115 -21.60 2.00 -15.31
N GLN A 116 -21.22 2.58 -16.46
CA GLN A 116 -21.48 3.98 -16.78
C GLN A 116 -23.00 4.25 -16.88
N GLN A 117 -23.75 3.33 -17.49
CA GLN A 117 -25.21 3.40 -17.58
C GLN A 117 -25.86 3.35 -16.19
N ALA A 118 -25.45 2.42 -15.31
CA ALA A 118 -25.98 2.34 -13.96
C ALA A 118 -25.69 3.62 -13.14
N MET A 119 -24.51 4.22 -13.30
CA MET A 119 -24.18 5.51 -12.67
C MET A 119 -25.09 6.64 -13.16
N LEU A 120 -25.51 6.62 -14.43
CA LEU A 120 -26.48 7.56 -14.97
C LEU A 120 -27.89 7.30 -14.41
N ASP A 121 -28.40 6.08 -14.54
CA ASP A 121 -29.77 5.69 -14.20
C ASP A 121 -30.09 5.91 -12.71
N TYR A 122 -29.13 5.58 -11.84
CA TYR A 122 -29.27 5.74 -10.39
C TYR A 122 -28.89 7.13 -9.89
N ARG A 123 -28.55 8.08 -10.78
CA ARG A 123 -28.10 9.44 -10.41
C ARG A 123 -26.85 9.41 -9.51
N GLY A 124 -25.95 8.49 -9.81
CA GLY A 124 -24.62 8.34 -9.18
C GLY A 124 -23.62 9.44 -9.57
N THR A 125 -24.03 10.40 -10.40
CA THR A 125 -23.19 11.50 -10.89
C THR A 125 -23.90 12.85 -10.73
N GLN A 126 -23.14 13.90 -10.38
CA GLN A 126 -23.59 15.31 -10.36
C GLN A 126 -22.58 16.19 -11.09
N CYS A 127 -21.52 16.66 -10.41
CA CYS A 127 -20.46 17.44 -11.06
C CYS A 127 -19.60 16.63 -12.04
N GLY A 128 -19.62 15.29 -11.92
CA GLY A 128 -18.94 14.37 -12.81
C GLY A 128 -17.45 14.16 -12.56
N TYR A 129 -16.79 14.96 -11.72
CA TYR A 129 -15.32 14.94 -11.60
C TYR A 129 -14.78 13.63 -11.00
N CYS A 130 -15.44 13.09 -9.96
CA CYS A 130 -15.03 11.83 -9.33
C CYS A 130 -15.58 10.59 -10.05
N THR A 131 -16.57 10.75 -10.93
CA THR A 131 -17.31 9.66 -11.57
C THR A 131 -16.38 8.68 -12.30
N PRO A 132 -15.36 9.09 -13.08
CA PRO A 132 -14.40 8.19 -13.68
C PRO A 132 -13.75 7.25 -12.67
N GLY A 133 -13.29 7.78 -11.53
CA GLY A 133 -12.65 6.99 -10.49
C GLY A 133 -13.57 5.92 -9.88
N PHE A 134 -14.83 6.28 -9.62
CA PHE A 134 -15.84 5.32 -9.14
C PHE A 134 -16.12 4.22 -10.17
N VAL A 135 -16.27 4.59 -11.44
CA VAL A 135 -16.51 3.64 -12.53
C VAL A 135 -15.35 2.65 -12.64
N MET A 136 -14.10 3.12 -12.57
CA MET A 136 -12.93 2.24 -12.67
C MET A 136 -12.75 1.35 -11.43
N SER A 137 -13.04 1.84 -10.21
CA SER A 137 -13.04 0.98 -9.01
C SER A 137 -14.11 -0.12 -9.09
N LEU A 138 -15.32 0.21 -9.55
CA LEU A 138 -16.38 -0.78 -9.76
C LEU A 138 -16.01 -1.77 -10.87
N PHE A 139 -15.36 -1.30 -11.93
CA PHE A 139 -14.88 -2.16 -13.01
C PHE A 139 -13.90 -3.21 -12.46
N ALA A 140 -12.85 -2.80 -11.74
CA ALA A 140 -11.91 -3.73 -11.11
C ALA A 140 -12.60 -4.74 -10.20
N LEU A 141 -13.53 -4.29 -9.35
CA LEU A 141 -14.26 -5.17 -8.44
C LEU A 141 -15.11 -6.20 -9.20
N LEU A 142 -15.92 -5.76 -10.14
CA LEU A 142 -16.92 -6.61 -10.79
C LEU A 142 -16.32 -7.59 -11.82
N VAL A 143 -15.11 -7.34 -12.32
CA VAL A 143 -14.39 -8.31 -13.18
C VAL A 143 -13.57 -9.32 -12.37
N THR A 144 -13.32 -9.06 -11.08
CA THR A 144 -12.55 -9.96 -10.20
C THR A 144 -13.44 -10.78 -9.28
N GLN A 145 -14.60 -10.26 -8.89
CA GLN A 145 -15.49 -10.91 -7.93
C GLN A 145 -16.91 -11.03 -8.48
N LEU A 146 -17.46 -12.24 -8.42
CA LEU A 146 -18.84 -12.52 -8.79
C LEU A 146 -19.78 -12.06 -7.67
N HIS A 147 -20.79 -11.26 -8.02
CA HIS A 147 -21.84 -10.78 -7.11
C HIS A 147 -21.33 -10.30 -5.72
N PRO A 148 -20.39 -9.32 -5.67
CA PRO A 148 -19.85 -8.82 -4.40
C PRO A 148 -20.95 -8.22 -3.52
N ASP A 149 -20.87 -8.47 -2.22
CA ASP A 149 -21.81 -7.92 -1.25
C ASP A 149 -21.55 -6.43 -0.94
N SER A 150 -22.41 -5.86 -0.10
CA SER A 150 -22.32 -4.44 0.28
C SER A 150 -21.00 -4.08 0.98
N GLU A 151 -20.49 -4.97 1.85
CA GLU A 151 -19.24 -4.71 2.58
C GLU A 151 -18.06 -4.66 1.60
N ARG A 152 -18.00 -5.62 0.67
CA ARG A 152 -16.97 -5.64 -0.36
C ARG A 152 -17.05 -4.43 -1.30
N ILE A 153 -18.25 -4.05 -1.72
CA ILE A 153 -18.47 -2.85 -2.55
C ILE A 153 -17.97 -1.60 -1.82
N LEU A 154 -18.30 -1.44 -0.54
CA LEU A 154 -17.83 -0.31 0.25
C LEU A 154 -16.30 -0.29 0.37
N ALA A 155 -15.67 -1.45 0.58
CA ALA A 155 -14.21 -1.56 0.62
C ALA A 155 -13.55 -1.16 -0.72
N ALA A 156 -14.12 -1.54 -1.86
CA ALA A 156 -13.60 -1.15 -3.18
C ALA A 156 -13.76 0.36 -3.47
N LEU A 157 -14.79 0.98 -2.88
CA LEU A 157 -15.12 2.39 -3.10
C LEU A 157 -14.58 3.35 -2.04
N GLU A 158 -14.02 2.86 -0.93
CA GLU A 158 -13.61 3.71 0.20
C GLU A 158 -12.54 4.75 -0.18
N GLY A 159 -11.73 4.44 -1.20
CA GLY A 159 -10.71 5.31 -1.77
C GLY A 159 -11.20 6.36 -2.76
N ASN A 160 -12.50 6.39 -3.07
CA ASN A 160 -13.08 7.34 -4.01
C ASN A 160 -13.88 8.40 -3.25
N LEU A 161 -13.45 9.65 -3.32
CA LEU A 161 -14.13 10.76 -2.64
C LEU A 161 -15.13 11.45 -3.57
N CYS A 162 -16.35 11.64 -3.08
CA CYS A 162 -17.38 12.43 -3.74
C CYS A 162 -17.88 13.54 -2.82
N ARG A 163 -17.89 14.78 -3.32
CA ARG A 163 -18.39 15.94 -2.55
C ARG A 163 -19.85 16.30 -2.84
N CYS A 164 -20.46 15.70 -3.86
CA CYS A 164 -21.75 16.13 -4.39
C CYS A 164 -22.90 15.16 -4.09
N THR A 165 -22.69 13.84 -4.28
CA THR A 165 -23.79 12.86 -4.31
C THR A 165 -24.24 12.37 -2.95
N GLY A 166 -23.40 12.48 -1.90
CA GLY A 166 -23.67 11.84 -0.62
C GLY A 166 -23.57 10.30 -0.63
N TYR A 167 -22.97 9.72 -1.68
CA TYR A 167 -22.64 8.29 -1.86
C TYR A 167 -23.82 7.31 -2.04
N ASP A 168 -25.00 7.57 -1.47
CA ASP A 168 -26.14 6.64 -1.50
C ASP A 168 -26.55 6.22 -2.93
N SER A 169 -26.60 7.16 -3.88
CA SER A 169 -26.92 6.85 -5.28
C SER A 169 -25.88 5.99 -5.98
N ILE A 170 -24.60 6.17 -5.63
CA ILE A 170 -23.48 5.39 -6.16
C ILE A 170 -23.57 3.95 -5.63
N LEU A 171 -23.86 3.79 -4.33
CA LEU A 171 -24.02 2.48 -3.71
C LEU A 171 -25.19 1.70 -4.31
N LYS A 172 -26.32 2.37 -4.57
CA LYS A 172 -27.46 1.75 -5.27
C LYS A 172 -27.11 1.27 -6.67
N ALA A 173 -26.35 2.05 -7.44
CA ALA A 173 -25.85 1.64 -8.74
C ALA A 173 -24.94 0.41 -8.63
N ALA A 174 -24.04 0.40 -7.65
CA ALA A 174 -23.11 -0.71 -7.43
C ALA A 174 -23.81 -2.01 -7.02
N LEU A 175 -24.81 -1.94 -6.13
CA LEU A 175 -25.61 -3.10 -5.71
C LEU A 175 -26.42 -3.66 -6.88
N TYR A 176 -27.03 -2.80 -7.69
CA TYR A 176 -27.72 -3.21 -8.91
C TYR A 176 -26.79 -3.93 -9.89
N LEU A 177 -25.57 -3.40 -10.11
CA LEU A 177 -24.58 -4.02 -10.97
C LEU A 177 -24.17 -5.39 -10.45
N SER A 178 -23.92 -5.48 -9.15
CA SER A 178 -23.57 -6.73 -8.47
C SER A 178 -24.65 -7.79 -8.64
N GLU A 179 -25.93 -7.45 -8.50
CA GLU A 179 -27.03 -8.41 -8.66
C GLU A 179 -27.24 -8.83 -10.13
N LYS A 180 -27.15 -7.88 -11.06
CA LYS A 180 -27.60 -8.08 -12.44
C LYS A 180 -26.54 -8.69 -13.37
N TYR A 181 -25.26 -8.41 -13.16
CA TYR A 181 -24.21 -8.78 -14.09
C TYR A 181 -23.23 -9.79 -13.50
N ASP A 182 -22.77 -10.70 -14.34
CA ASP A 182 -21.60 -11.52 -14.07
C ASP A 182 -20.33 -10.88 -14.68
N ILE A 183 -19.19 -11.52 -14.47
CA ILE A 183 -17.90 -11.07 -15.03
C ILE A 183 -17.97 -10.93 -16.56
N LYS A 184 -18.70 -11.81 -17.28
CA LYS A 184 -18.79 -11.74 -18.74
C LYS A 184 -19.62 -10.55 -19.22
N GLY A 185 -20.63 -10.15 -18.47
CA GLY A 185 -21.45 -8.98 -18.74
C GLY A 185 -20.74 -7.66 -18.46
N ILE A 186 -19.67 -7.67 -17.65
CA ILE A 186 -18.88 -6.49 -17.30
C ILE A 186 -17.57 -6.39 -18.09
N LEU A 187 -16.87 -7.50 -18.33
CA LEU A 187 -15.55 -7.48 -18.96
C LEU A 187 -15.68 -7.37 -20.50
N PRO A 188 -15.20 -6.28 -21.13
CA PRO A 188 -15.24 -6.15 -22.58
C PRO A 188 -14.44 -7.23 -23.30
N ALA A 189 -14.88 -7.64 -24.49
CA ALA A 189 -14.21 -8.67 -25.30
C ALA A 189 -12.75 -8.33 -25.61
N TRP A 190 -12.46 -7.06 -25.91
CA TRP A 190 -11.11 -6.59 -26.21
C TRP A 190 -10.15 -6.70 -25.01
N CYS A 191 -10.62 -6.73 -23.76
CA CYS A 191 -9.76 -7.04 -22.62
C CYS A 191 -9.28 -8.50 -22.69
N ARG A 192 -10.20 -9.43 -22.99
CA ARG A 192 -9.87 -10.86 -23.15
C ARG A 192 -8.96 -11.15 -24.33
N GLU A 193 -9.01 -10.34 -25.37
CA GLU A 193 -8.09 -10.45 -26.51
C GLU A 193 -6.65 -10.10 -26.14
N VAL A 194 -6.45 -9.25 -25.12
CA VAL A 194 -5.11 -8.88 -24.61
C VAL A 194 -4.57 -9.89 -23.61
N GLU A 195 -5.42 -10.61 -22.86
CA GLU A 195 -4.99 -11.59 -21.84
C GLU A 195 -3.92 -12.58 -22.36
N PRO A 196 -4.08 -13.25 -23.52
CA PRO A 196 -3.05 -14.16 -24.06
C PRO A 196 -1.75 -13.45 -24.45
N LEU A 197 -1.81 -12.17 -24.82
CA LEU A 197 -0.64 -11.38 -25.18
C LEU A 197 0.20 -11.04 -23.95
N ILE A 198 -0.45 -10.75 -22.82
CA ILE A 198 0.22 -10.59 -21.52
C ILE A 198 0.88 -11.91 -21.11
N PHE A 199 0.17 -13.04 -21.20
CA PHE A 199 0.71 -14.36 -20.89
C PHE A 199 1.95 -14.71 -21.71
N GLY A 200 1.94 -14.39 -23.01
CA GLY A 200 3.04 -14.65 -23.94
C GLY A 200 4.13 -13.58 -23.97
N HIS A 201 4.04 -12.53 -23.13
CA HIS A 201 4.97 -11.41 -23.16
C HIS A 201 6.37 -11.83 -22.71
N GLN A 202 7.33 -11.76 -23.63
CA GLN A 202 8.75 -12.09 -23.40
C GLN A 202 9.69 -10.95 -23.74
N ILE A 203 9.16 -9.80 -24.17
CA ILE A 203 9.97 -8.65 -24.55
C ILE A 203 10.50 -8.03 -23.26
N ALA A 204 11.82 -8.00 -23.09
CA ALA A 204 12.45 -7.32 -21.98
C ALA A 204 12.32 -5.80 -22.13
N ALA A 205 12.17 -5.08 -21.02
CA ALA A 205 12.36 -3.65 -21.01
C ALA A 205 13.83 -3.33 -21.34
N GLU A 206 14.05 -2.29 -22.12
CA GLU A 206 15.38 -1.83 -22.49
C GLU A 206 15.65 -0.44 -21.93
N TYR A 207 16.88 -0.19 -21.50
CA TYR A 207 17.34 1.14 -21.14
C TYR A 207 17.80 1.87 -22.41
N VAL A 208 17.15 2.98 -22.72
CA VAL A 208 17.52 3.83 -23.85
C VAL A 208 18.03 5.17 -23.32
N CYS A 209 19.27 5.51 -23.65
CA CYS A 209 19.81 6.84 -23.36
C CYS A 209 19.34 7.81 -24.45
N LYS A 210 18.55 8.83 -24.11
CA LYS A 210 18.32 10.04 -24.92
C LYS A 210 17.34 11.00 -24.25
N THR A 211 17.82 12.15 -23.80
CA THR A 211 17.22 13.49 -24.00
C THR A 211 18.01 14.53 -23.19
N SER A 212 17.74 15.82 -23.44
CA SER A 212 18.20 16.99 -22.70
C SER A 212 17.03 17.67 -21.94
N ASN A 213 16.02 16.90 -21.53
CA ASN A 213 14.78 17.45 -20.98
C ASN A 213 14.91 17.80 -19.48
N PHE A 214 15.04 19.10 -19.18
CA PHE A 214 15.13 19.64 -17.81
C PHE A 214 13.86 19.45 -16.96
N MET A 215 12.76 18.89 -17.48
CA MET A 215 11.50 18.73 -16.74
C MET A 215 11.54 17.63 -15.66
N TYR A 216 12.50 16.71 -15.70
CA TYR A 216 12.61 15.62 -14.73
C TYR A 216 13.87 15.77 -13.88
N HIS A 217 13.73 15.74 -12.55
CA HIS A 217 14.88 15.68 -11.64
C HIS A 217 15.46 14.27 -11.54
N THR A 218 14.61 13.26 -11.72
CA THR A 218 15.06 11.87 -11.80
C THR A 218 15.69 11.62 -13.17
N THR A 219 16.95 11.23 -13.15
CA THR A 219 17.80 11.03 -14.33
C THR A 219 17.86 9.58 -14.80
N ALA A 220 17.58 8.63 -13.90
CA ALA A 220 17.53 7.19 -14.21
C ALA A 220 16.51 6.43 -13.34
N TYR A 221 15.98 5.34 -13.90
CA TYR A 221 15.07 4.42 -13.23
C TYR A 221 15.46 2.98 -13.57
N TYR A 222 16.04 2.26 -12.62
CA TYR A 222 16.51 0.88 -12.80
C TYR A 222 15.48 -0.13 -12.30
N VAL A 223 15.46 -1.31 -12.92
CA VAL A 223 14.56 -2.42 -12.59
C VAL A 223 15.40 -3.72 -12.61
N PRO A 224 16.20 -3.99 -11.57
CA PRO A 224 16.99 -5.21 -11.49
C PRO A 224 16.09 -6.47 -11.48
N ARG A 225 16.52 -7.52 -12.18
CA ARG A 225 15.77 -8.79 -12.29
C ARG A 225 16.13 -9.81 -11.22
N ASN A 226 17.23 -9.59 -10.51
CA ASN A 226 17.70 -10.43 -9.42
C ASN A 226 18.64 -9.63 -8.50
N LEU A 227 18.97 -10.19 -7.34
CA LEU A 227 19.83 -9.53 -6.36
C LEU A 227 21.24 -9.21 -6.90
N SER A 228 21.79 -10.05 -7.79
CA SER A 228 23.11 -9.80 -8.37
C SER A 228 23.13 -8.55 -9.25
N GLU A 229 22.08 -8.34 -10.05
CA GLU A 229 21.92 -7.14 -10.88
C GLU A 229 21.74 -5.89 -10.01
N LEU A 230 20.92 -6.00 -8.94
CA LEU A 230 20.75 -4.92 -7.96
C LEU A 230 22.10 -4.50 -7.35
N PHE A 231 22.88 -5.46 -6.87
CA PHE A 231 24.18 -5.19 -6.24
C PHE A 231 25.20 -4.64 -7.25
N GLY A 232 25.12 -5.05 -8.52
CA GLY A 232 25.89 -4.44 -9.60
C GLY A 232 25.59 -2.94 -9.76
N ILE A 233 24.31 -2.57 -9.79
CA ILE A 233 23.87 -1.16 -9.89
C ILE A 233 24.35 -0.35 -8.68
N GLN A 234 24.23 -0.90 -7.47
CA GLN A 234 24.66 -0.23 -6.23
C GLN A 234 26.17 0.02 -6.15
N ASN A 235 26.99 -0.80 -6.83
CA ASN A 235 28.44 -0.60 -6.88
C ASN A 235 28.81 0.60 -7.77
N GLU A 236 28.00 0.92 -8.76
CA GLU A 236 28.24 2.01 -9.71
C GLU A 236 27.58 3.33 -9.27
N ILE A 237 26.47 3.24 -8.53
CA ILE A 237 25.62 4.39 -8.18
C ILE A 237 25.48 4.48 -6.67
N THR A 238 25.84 5.62 -6.09
CA THR A 238 25.75 5.84 -4.63
C THR A 238 24.59 6.74 -4.21
N ASP A 239 24.04 7.55 -5.11
CA ASP A 239 22.90 8.46 -4.83
C ASP A 239 21.63 7.94 -5.52
N TYR A 240 20.94 7.05 -4.83
CA TYR A 240 19.71 6.43 -5.32
C TYR A 240 18.66 6.29 -4.21
N LYS A 241 17.41 6.09 -4.62
CA LYS A 241 16.30 5.74 -3.74
C LYS A 241 15.62 4.47 -4.22
N TYR A 242 15.41 3.52 -3.32
CA TYR A 242 14.58 2.35 -3.64
C TYR A 242 13.12 2.76 -3.80
N ILE A 243 12.46 2.14 -4.77
CA ILE A 243 11.03 2.19 -4.97
C ILE A 243 10.50 0.77 -5.13
N ASN A 244 9.24 0.56 -4.74
CA ASN A 244 8.52 -0.65 -5.07
C ASN A 244 7.13 -0.22 -5.56
N GLY A 245 6.15 -0.11 -4.65
CA GLY A 245 4.85 0.48 -4.98
C GLY A 245 4.92 1.96 -5.34
N GLY A 246 5.79 2.73 -4.69
CA GLY A 246 5.87 4.18 -4.92
C GLY A 246 4.85 5.00 -4.16
N THR A 247 3.98 4.39 -3.35
CA THR A 247 2.90 5.05 -2.59
C THR A 247 3.36 6.09 -1.56
N ASP A 248 4.66 6.15 -1.26
CA ASP A 248 5.29 7.17 -0.42
C ASP A 248 6.30 8.02 -1.21
N ILE A 249 7.18 7.37 -1.99
CA ILE A 249 8.20 8.06 -2.80
C ILE A 249 7.57 9.00 -3.84
N MET A 250 6.52 8.54 -4.53
CA MET A 250 5.84 9.36 -5.53
C MET A 250 5.05 10.49 -4.88
N VAL A 251 4.52 10.32 -3.66
CA VAL A 251 3.90 11.42 -2.90
C VAL A 251 4.95 12.49 -2.58
N GLN A 252 6.16 12.08 -2.16
CA GLN A 252 7.24 13.03 -1.87
C GLN A 252 7.69 13.80 -3.11
N ILE A 253 7.77 13.13 -4.27
CA ILE A 253 8.05 13.79 -5.56
C ILE A 253 6.90 14.76 -5.94
N ASN A 254 5.65 14.30 -5.84
CA ASN A 254 4.48 15.05 -6.30
C ASN A 254 4.13 16.25 -5.41
N ILE A 255 4.18 16.08 -4.09
CA ILE A 255 3.70 17.05 -3.10
C ILE A 255 4.86 17.83 -2.49
N SER A 256 5.88 17.13 -2.01
CA SER A 256 7.04 17.76 -1.36
C SER A 256 8.12 18.22 -2.35
N ARG A 257 7.97 17.91 -3.64
CA ARG A 257 8.96 18.19 -4.70
C ARG A 257 10.34 17.64 -4.37
N ALA A 258 10.36 16.50 -3.66
CA ALA A 258 11.58 15.78 -3.37
C ALA A 258 12.26 15.36 -4.68
N GLN A 259 13.59 15.46 -4.71
CA GLN A 259 14.39 15.14 -5.88
C GLN A 259 15.18 13.87 -5.60
N TYR A 260 14.91 12.84 -6.39
CA TYR A 260 15.64 11.58 -6.36
C TYR A 260 16.31 11.37 -7.70
N PRO A 261 17.64 11.56 -7.82
CA PRO A 261 18.33 11.48 -9.11
C PRO A 261 18.22 10.09 -9.76
N VAL A 262 18.24 9.05 -8.94
CA VAL A 262 18.10 7.66 -9.39
C VAL A 262 17.04 6.94 -8.55
N LEU A 263 16.14 6.23 -9.22
CA LEU A 263 15.22 5.28 -8.59
C LEU A 263 15.64 3.85 -8.96
N ILE A 264 15.61 2.95 -7.98
CA ILE A 264 15.83 1.51 -8.19
C ILE A 264 14.56 0.77 -7.75
N ASP A 265 13.85 0.17 -8.71
CA ASP A 265 12.61 -0.56 -8.48
C ASP A 265 12.88 -2.02 -8.10
N LEU A 266 12.45 -2.41 -6.90
CA LEU A 266 12.66 -3.74 -6.34
C LEU A 266 11.55 -4.74 -6.72
N SER A 267 10.49 -4.30 -7.37
CA SER A 267 9.28 -5.11 -7.57
C SER A 267 9.44 -6.33 -8.49
N GLU A 268 10.44 -6.35 -9.36
CA GLU A 268 10.70 -7.48 -10.26
C GLU A 268 11.63 -8.54 -9.65
N LEU A 269 12.15 -8.30 -8.44
CA LEU A 269 13.00 -9.26 -7.71
C LEU A 269 12.16 -10.42 -7.18
N GLN A 270 12.23 -11.56 -7.86
CA GLN A 270 11.45 -12.75 -7.52
C GLN A 270 11.77 -13.31 -6.14
N GLU A 271 13.01 -13.12 -5.67
CA GLU A 271 13.48 -13.53 -4.34
C GLU A 271 12.73 -12.83 -3.20
N LEU A 272 12.08 -11.69 -3.48
CA LEU A 272 11.34 -10.88 -2.52
C LEU A 272 9.83 -11.17 -2.53
N ASN A 273 9.35 -12.11 -3.35
CA ASN A 273 7.93 -12.42 -3.48
C ASN A 273 7.47 -13.49 -2.48
N GLY A 274 6.15 -13.56 -2.30
CA GLY A 274 5.48 -14.70 -1.66
C GLY A 274 5.41 -14.67 -0.13
N ILE A 275 4.51 -15.52 0.39
CA ILE A 275 4.29 -15.75 1.82
C ILE A 275 4.44 -17.26 2.05
N TYR A 276 5.34 -17.64 2.95
CA TYR A 276 5.68 -19.05 3.19
C TYR A 276 5.66 -19.39 4.67
N LEU A 277 5.14 -20.56 5.00
CA LEU A 277 5.27 -21.14 6.33
C LEU A 277 6.57 -21.97 6.40
N LYS A 278 7.46 -21.62 7.33
CA LYS A 278 8.72 -22.33 7.60
C LYS A 278 8.79 -22.74 9.08
N PRO A 279 9.75 -23.59 9.49
CA PRO A 279 9.85 -24.05 10.88
C PRO A 279 9.99 -22.93 11.92
N ASP A 280 10.62 -21.81 11.54
CA ASP A 280 10.90 -20.66 12.39
C ASP A 280 9.79 -19.59 12.36
N GLY A 281 8.80 -19.70 11.47
CA GLY A 281 7.70 -18.73 11.40
C GLY A 281 7.09 -18.57 10.02
N ILE A 282 6.31 -17.50 9.89
CA ILE A 282 5.74 -17.03 8.62
C ILE A 282 6.74 -16.07 7.99
N HIS A 283 7.20 -16.38 6.79
CA HIS A 283 8.11 -15.56 6.01
C HIS A 283 7.30 -14.77 4.98
N ILE A 284 7.33 -13.46 5.07
CA ILE A 284 6.64 -12.51 4.18
C ILE A 284 7.70 -11.79 3.36
N GLY A 285 7.74 -12.02 2.05
CA GLY A 285 8.69 -11.35 1.15
C GLY A 285 8.50 -9.84 1.08
N ALA A 286 9.55 -9.08 0.73
CA ALA A 286 9.50 -7.63 0.70
C ALA A 286 8.61 -7.02 -0.41
N ASN A 287 8.31 -7.78 -1.46
CA ASN A 287 7.41 -7.38 -2.54
C ASN A 287 5.94 -7.70 -2.23
N VAL A 288 5.63 -8.40 -1.14
CA VAL A 288 4.26 -8.71 -0.74
C VAL A 288 3.49 -7.42 -0.49
N THR A 289 2.43 -7.22 -1.27
CA THR A 289 1.53 -6.08 -1.16
C THR A 289 0.59 -6.23 0.02
N TYR A 290 -0.05 -5.13 0.43
CA TYR A 290 -1.12 -5.22 1.42
C TYR A 290 -2.26 -6.12 0.95
N SER A 291 -2.62 -6.09 -0.33
CA SER A 291 -3.65 -6.97 -0.89
C SER A 291 -3.27 -8.45 -0.80
N ASP A 292 -2.01 -8.80 -1.07
CA ASP A 292 -1.53 -10.18 -0.90
C ASP A 292 -1.64 -10.65 0.57
N VAL A 293 -1.36 -9.77 1.54
CA VAL A 293 -1.56 -10.07 2.97
C VAL A 293 -3.03 -10.30 3.30
N LEU A 294 -3.93 -9.49 2.73
CA LEU A 294 -5.38 -9.62 2.89
C LEU A 294 -5.95 -10.88 2.23
N GLU A 295 -5.29 -11.44 1.23
CA GLU A 295 -5.75 -12.64 0.52
C GLU A 295 -5.17 -13.92 1.12
N SER A 296 -3.96 -13.86 1.70
CA SER A 296 -3.23 -15.01 2.22
C SER A 296 -3.97 -15.81 3.30
N GLY A 297 -4.21 -17.09 3.01
CA GLY A 297 -4.74 -18.05 3.98
C GLY A 297 -3.78 -18.33 5.15
N ILE A 298 -2.46 -18.26 4.92
CA ILE A 298 -1.45 -18.45 5.98
C ILE A 298 -1.59 -17.33 7.03
N ILE A 299 -1.66 -16.08 6.57
CA ILE A 299 -1.79 -14.92 7.45
C ILE A 299 -3.13 -14.94 8.18
N LYS A 300 -4.24 -15.20 7.48
CA LYS A 300 -5.57 -15.23 8.09
C LYS A 300 -5.68 -16.27 9.21
N ALA A 301 -5.00 -17.41 9.05
CA ALA A 301 -5.06 -18.50 10.03
C ALA A 301 -4.23 -18.19 11.30
N ASP A 302 -2.99 -17.73 11.14
CA ASP A 302 -2.05 -17.60 12.26
C ASP A 302 -1.94 -16.17 12.81
N LEU A 303 -2.24 -15.14 12.01
CA LEU A 303 -2.12 -13.71 12.36
C LEU A 303 -3.39 -12.90 12.02
N PRO A 304 -4.60 -13.30 12.46
CA PRO A 304 -5.87 -12.65 12.08
C PRO A 304 -5.98 -11.15 12.40
N ALA A 305 -5.22 -10.64 13.38
CA ALA A 305 -5.19 -9.21 13.69
C ALA A 305 -4.50 -8.36 12.59
N LEU A 306 -3.56 -8.95 11.84
CA LEU A 306 -2.82 -8.26 10.79
C LEU A 306 -3.69 -7.87 9.57
N PRO A 307 -4.50 -8.75 8.96
CA PRO A 307 -5.38 -8.34 7.88
C PRO A 307 -6.49 -7.39 8.36
N GLN A 308 -6.97 -7.51 9.60
CA GLN A 308 -7.97 -6.58 10.16
C GLN A 308 -7.46 -5.13 10.22
N ILE A 309 -6.20 -4.93 10.61
CA ILE A 309 -5.61 -3.59 10.64
C ILE A 309 -5.24 -3.11 9.23
N ILE A 310 -4.71 -4.00 8.38
CA ILE A 310 -4.35 -3.67 6.98
C ILE A 310 -5.57 -3.25 6.16
N ALA A 311 -6.75 -3.83 6.40
CA ALA A 311 -7.99 -3.43 5.73
C ALA A 311 -8.37 -1.96 6.00
N GLN A 312 -7.82 -1.34 7.05
CA GLN A 312 -8.02 0.06 7.41
C GLN A 312 -6.86 0.97 6.96
N ILE A 313 -5.85 0.42 6.27
CA ILE A 313 -4.71 1.16 5.73
C ILE A 313 -5.06 1.65 4.33
N ALA A 314 -5.05 2.98 4.17
CA ALA A 314 -5.29 3.65 2.89
C ALA A 314 -6.55 3.12 2.20
N SER A 315 -6.59 3.22 0.87
CA SER A 315 -7.63 2.62 0.04
C SER A 315 -7.16 1.33 -0.61
N GLU A 316 -8.09 0.57 -1.17
CA GLU A 316 -7.77 -0.63 -1.93
C GLU A 316 -6.80 -0.35 -3.10
N GLN A 317 -6.98 0.77 -3.79
CA GLN A 317 -6.08 1.16 -4.89
C GLN A 317 -4.64 1.26 -4.40
N ILE A 318 -4.40 1.85 -3.23
CA ILE A 318 -3.07 1.93 -2.62
C ILE A 318 -2.60 0.55 -2.14
N ARG A 319 -3.49 -0.28 -1.57
CA ARG A 319 -3.13 -1.61 -1.06
C ARG A 319 -2.70 -2.59 -2.14
N ASN A 320 -3.23 -2.46 -3.35
CA ASN A 320 -2.89 -3.32 -4.50
C ASN A 320 -1.42 -3.21 -4.95
N PHE A 321 -0.73 -2.13 -4.59
CA PHE A 321 0.69 -1.98 -4.97
C PHE A 321 1.59 -1.44 -3.85
N GLY A 322 1.04 -1.01 -2.72
CA GLY A 322 1.80 -0.69 -1.51
C GLY A 322 2.24 -1.96 -0.79
N THR A 323 3.53 -2.06 -0.46
CA THR A 323 4.10 -3.26 0.18
C THR A 323 4.24 -3.12 1.69
N LEU A 324 4.08 -4.24 2.41
CA LEU A 324 4.25 -4.28 3.86
C LEU A 324 5.68 -3.88 4.26
N SER A 325 6.69 -4.37 3.53
CA SER A 325 8.09 -3.99 3.79
C SER A 325 8.41 -2.55 3.38
N GLY A 326 7.73 -2.00 2.38
CA GLY A 326 7.82 -0.57 2.05
C GLY A 326 7.35 0.31 3.21
N ASN A 327 6.31 -0.11 3.93
CA ASN A 327 5.82 0.58 5.13
C ASN A 327 6.79 0.50 6.31
N ILE A 328 7.48 -0.63 6.49
CA ILE A 328 8.57 -0.79 7.46
C ILE A 328 9.75 0.11 7.08
N GLY A 329 10.20 0.07 5.82
CA GLY A 329 11.30 0.90 5.31
C GLY A 329 11.03 2.40 5.40
N ASN A 330 9.77 2.81 5.32
CA ASN A 330 9.33 4.20 5.48
C ASN A 330 9.55 4.74 6.90
N ALA A 331 9.49 3.87 7.92
CA ALA A 331 9.66 4.23 9.34
C ALA A 331 8.74 5.36 9.82
N SER A 332 7.47 5.32 9.42
CA SER A 332 6.45 6.22 9.93
C SER A 332 6.09 5.89 11.38
N PRO A 333 6.03 6.87 12.31
CA PRO A 333 5.63 6.62 13.70
C PRO A 333 4.16 6.17 13.85
N VAL A 334 3.35 6.40 12.81
CA VAL A 334 1.91 6.13 12.76
C VAL A 334 1.56 5.05 11.73
N ALA A 335 2.52 4.19 11.38
CA ALA A 335 2.27 3.09 10.46
C ALA A 335 1.53 1.94 11.15
N ASP A 336 0.31 1.68 10.71
CA ASP A 336 -0.68 0.84 11.40
C ASP A 336 -0.32 -0.64 11.47
N SER A 337 0.45 -1.15 10.50
CA SER A 337 0.84 -2.56 10.47
C SER A 337 1.98 -2.87 11.47
N ILE A 338 2.81 -1.88 11.81
CA ILE A 338 4.03 -2.09 12.61
C ILE A 338 3.72 -2.53 14.05
N PRO A 339 2.76 -1.92 14.79
CA PRO A 339 2.40 -2.41 16.12
C PRO A 339 2.04 -3.89 16.12
N THR A 340 1.28 -4.36 15.12
CA THR A 340 0.91 -5.78 15.02
C THR A 340 2.12 -6.68 14.82
N LEU A 341 3.09 -6.26 13.99
CA LEU A 341 4.34 -7.00 13.79
C LEU A 341 5.24 -6.99 15.04
N LEU A 342 5.30 -5.87 15.76
CA LEU A 342 6.03 -5.75 17.04
C LEU A 342 5.41 -6.63 18.12
N ALA A 343 4.08 -6.65 18.24
CA ALA A 343 3.36 -7.50 19.19
C ALA A 343 3.64 -9.00 18.97
N HIS A 344 3.97 -9.38 17.73
CA HIS A 344 4.33 -10.73 17.34
C HIS A 344 5.85 -10.96 17.23
N LYS A 345 6.68 -10.05 17.76
CA LYS A 345 8.15 -10.19 17.78
C LYS A 345 8.75 -10.45 16.40
N ALA A 346 8.23 -9.78 15.37
CA ALA A 346 8.72 -9.91 14.01
C ALA A 346 10.22 -9.62 13.89
N ILE A 347 10.88 -10.30 12.96
CA ILE A 347 12.31 -10.22 12.67
C ILE A 347 12.45 -9.84 11.20
N LEU A 348 13.37 -8.95 10.87
CA LEU A 348 13.72 -8.60 9.50
C LEU A 348 14.92 -9.42 9.06
N LYS A 349 14.83 -10.04 7.88
CA LYS A 349 15.99 -10.51 7.13
C LYS A 349 16.43 -9.38 6.20
N LEU A 350 17.68 -8.96 6.34
CA LEU A 350 18.31 -7.91 5.54
C LEU A 350 19.39 -8.52 4.67
N VAL A 351 19.54 -8.03 3.44
CA VAL A 351 20.54 -8.52 2.48
C VAL A 351 21.25 -7.36 1.79
N SER A 352 22.52 -7.57 1.46
CA SER A 352 23.38 -6.67 0.70
C SER A 352 24.40 -7.47 -0.11
N ALA A 353 25.23 -6.78 -0.90
CA ALA A 353 26.37 -7.39 -1.56
C ALA A 353 27.38 -8.04 -0.59
N GLN A 354 27.41 -7.59 0.67
CA GLN A 354 28.33 -8.07 1.70
C GLN A 354 27.81 -9.30 2.46
N GLY A 355 26.53 -9.67 2.27
CA GLY A 355 25.92 -10.84 2.88
C GLY A 355 24.53 -10.56 3.45
N GLU A 356 24.11 -11.43 4.35
CA GLU A 356 22.80 -11.39 4.99
C GLU A 356 22.93 -11.25 6.51
N ARG A 357 21.96 -10.56 7.12
CA ARG A 357 21.79 -10.52 8.58
C ARG A 357 20.32 -10.48 8.98
N THR A 358 20.04 -10.81 10.24
CA THR A 358 18.70 -10.72 10.82
C THR A 358 18.69 -9.73 11.98
N LEU A 359 17.60 -8.97 12.10
CA LEU A 359 17.42 -7.98 13.16
C LEU A 359 15.97 -8.01 13.67
N PRO A 360 15.71 -8.10 15.00
CA PRO A 360 14.35 -7.92 15.52
C PRO A 360 13.76 -6.56 15.10
N LEU A 361 12.46 -6.48 14.86
CA LEU A 361 11.82 -5.26 14.35
C LEU A 361 11.85 -4.09 15.36
N ASP A 362 11.91 -4.37 16.66
CA ASP A 362 11.93 -3.34 17.71
C ASP A 362 13.17 -2.41 17.62
N PRO A 363 14.43 -2.92 17.65
CA PRO A 363 15.62 -2.09 17.49
C PRO A 363 15.87 -1.57 16.07
N TYR A 364 15.06 -1.95 15.07
CA TYR A 364 15.23 -1.49 13.69
C TYR A 364 14.98 0.02 13.54
N TYR A 365 14.10 0.61 14.36
CA TYR A 365 13.80 2.04 14.32
C TYR A 365 14.68 2.81 15.30
N LEU A 366 15.56 3.67 14.77
CA LEU A 366 16.54 4.40 15.58
C LEU A 366 16.02 5.77 16.05
N ASP A 367 15.21 6.43 15.22
CA ASP A 367 14.59 7.73 15.49
C ASP A 367 13.47 7.98 14.46
N TYR A 368 12.81 9.14 14.52
CA TYR A 368 11.84 9.57 13.52
C TYR A 368 12.40 9.43 12.10
N LYS A 369 11.77 8.56 11.29
CA LYS A 369 12.16 8.28 9.89
C LYS A 369 13.60 7.77 9.71
N LYS A 370 14.22 7.22 10.76
CA LYS A 370 15.58 6.63 10.72
C LYS A 370 15.53 5.16 11.07
N THR A 371 16.24 4.34 10.29
CA THR A 371 16.30 2.89 10.45
C THR A 371 17.74 2.41 10.61
N ASP A 372 17.89 1.16 11.02
CA ASP A 372 19.19 0.46 11.13
C ASP A 372 19.71 -0.11 9.80
N LEU A 373 19.07 0.20 8.65
CA LEU A 373 19.59 -0.23 7.35
C LEU A 373 20.97 0.38 7.10
N GLN A 374 21.95 -0.49 6.84
CA GLN A 374 23.27 -0.08 6.40
C GLN A 374 23.26 0.28 4.90
N PRO A 375 24.24 1.07 4.42
CA PRO A 375 24.34 1.39 3.00
C PRO A 375 24.32 0.12 2.12
N GLY A 376 23.48 0.12 1.07
CA GLY A 376 23.31 -1.03 0.17
C GLY A 376 22.36 -2.12 0.67
N GLU A 377 21.99 -2.13 1.96
CA GLU A 377 21.04 -3.12 2.48
C GLU A 377 19.62 -2.87 1.96
N ILE A 378 18.90 -3.98 1.75
CA ILE A 378 17.46 -3.99 1.55
C ILE A 378 16.81 -4.94 2.55
N ILE A 379 15.52 -4.71 2.85
CA ILE A 379 14.69 -5.70 3.52
C ILE A 379 14.41 -6.81 2.51
N HIS A 380 14.82 -8.03 2.83
CA HIS A 380 14.51 -9.21 2.03
C HIS A 380 13.13 -9.78 2.39
N SER A 381 12.90 -9.99 3.68
CA SER A 381 11.65 -10.57 4.18
C SER A 381 11.42 -10.24 5.65
N ILE A 382 10.17 -10.29 6.06
CA ILE A 382 9.72 -10.22 7.44
C ILE A 382 9.43 -11.65 7.91
N ILE A 383 10.00 -12.04 9.04
CA ILE A 383 9.81 -13.34 9.67
C ILE A 383 8.99 -13.12 10.93
N VAL A 384 7.78 -13.67 10.98
CA VAL A 384 6.89 -13.56 12.14
C VAL A 384 6.82 -14.93 12.82
N PRO A 385 7.35 -15.08 14.05
CA PRO A 385 7.19 -16.30 14.83
C PRO A 385 5.72 -16.70 14.93
N ARG A 386 5.42 -18.00 14.85
CA ARG A 386 4.04 -18.48 14.98
C ARG A 386 3.53 -18.25 16.40
N PRO A 387 2.37 -17.60 16.57
CA PRO A 387 1.73 -17.49 17.88
C PRO A 387 1.45 -18.88 18.47
N ALA A 388 1.59 -19.02 19.79
CA ALA A 388 1.18 -20.25 20.47
C ALA A 388 -0.34 -20.46 20.31
N LYS A 389 -0.78 -21.72 20.19
CA LYS A 389 -2.22 -22.03 20.15
C LYS A 389 -2.92 -21.49 21.40
N GLY A 390 -4.06 -20.85 21.21
CA GLY A 390 -4.83 -20.23 22.30
C GLY A 390 -4.26 -18.89 22.77
N SER A 391 -3.28 -18.29 22.07
CA SER A 391 -2.89 -16.91 22.32
C SER A 391 -3.98 -15.94 21.88
N PHE A 392 -4.24 -14.91 22.68
CA PHE A 392 -5.10 -13.81 22.30
C PHE A 392 -4.30 -12.75 21.54
N GLN A 393 -4.84 -12.29 20.41
CA GLN A 393 -4.27 -11.21 19.61
C GLN A 393 -5.37 -10.27 19.12
N SER A 394 -5.10 -8.97 19.08
CA SER A 394 -6.04 -7.96 18.59
C SER A 394 -5.30 -6.68 18.21
N ALA A 395 -5.86 -5.90 17.29
CA ALA A 395 -5.29 -4.62 16.84
C ALA A 395 -6.40 -3.56 16.74
N LEU A 396 -6.09 -2.32 17.12
CA LEU A 396 -7.03 -1.20 17.16
C LEU A 396 -6.40 0.04 16.55
N LYS A 397 -7.22 0.80 15.82
CA LYS A 397 -6.86 2.07 15.20
C LYS A 397 -7.83 3.15 15.65
N ALA A 398 -7.27 4.28 16.09
CA ALA A 398 -8.00 5.51 16.34
C ALA A 398 -7.60 6.57 15.30
N SER A 399 -8.58 7.05 14.53
CA SER A 399 -8.45 8.06 13.48
C SER A 399 -9.75 8.86 13.36
N LYS A 400 -9.76 9.95 12.58
CA LYS A 400 -10.97 10.78 12.39
C LYS A 400 -11.99 10.10 11.48
N ARG A 401 -11.52 9.25 10.56
CA ARG A 401 -12.35 8.39 9.71
C ARG A 401 -11.96 6.92 9.91
N LYS A 402 -12.92 6.01 9.70
CA LYS A 402 -12.71 4.55 9.82
C LYS A 402 -11.66 4.02 8.84
N SER A 403 -11.70 4.49 7.59
CA SER A 403 -10.77 4.12 6.52
C SER A 403 -10.19 5.36 5.85
N VAL A 404 -9.07 5.18 5.13
CA VAL A 404 -8.41 6.25 4.35
C VAL A 404 -8.12 7.49 5.21
N ASP A 405 -7.52 7.25 6.37
CA ASP A 405 -7.06 8.29 7.29
C ASP A 405 -5.84 7.82 8.07
N ILE A 406 -4.99 8.76 8.45
CA ILE A 406 -3.76 8.49 9.20
C ILE A 406 -4.10 8.43 10.69
N SER A 407 -3.61 7.40 11.36
CA SER A 407 -3.91 7.14 12.76
C SER A 407 -3.40 8.24 13.69
N SER A 408 -4.23 8.58 14.68
CA SER A 408 -3.82 9.29 15.89
C SER A 408 -3.06 8.35 16.82
N VAL A 409 -3.61 7.15 17.03
CA VAL A 409 -3.01 6.05 17.81
C VAL A 409 -3.36 4.73 17.13
N SER A 410 -2.37 3.85 17.00
CA SER A 410 -2.55 2.47 16.54
C SER A 410 -1.93 1.54 17.57
N THR A 411 -2.62 0.48 17.97
CA THR A 411 -2.12 -0.45 18.98
C THR A 411 -2.35 -1.89 18.55
N ALA A 412 -1.52 -2.79 19.06
CA ALA A 412 -1.73 -4.22 18.95
C ALA A 412 -1.29 -4.94 20.22
N ILE A 413 -2.03 -5.98 20.58
CA ILE A 413 -1.80 -6.79 21.77
C ILE A 413 -1.54 -8.24 21.38
N HIS A 414 -0.64 -8.89 22.13
CA HIS A 414 -0.46 -10.33 22.16
C HIS A 414 -0.42 -10.81 23.61
N LEU A 415 -1.25 -11.79 23.96
CA LEU A 415 -1.29 -12.42 25.29
C LEU A 415 -1.23 -13.95 25.16
N GLN A 416 -0.42 -14.58 26.01
CA GLN A 416 -0.43 -16.03 26.19
C GLN A 416 -0.71 -16.37 27.65
N VAL A 417 -1.63 -17.32 27.87
CA VAL A 417 -2.05 -17.78 29.20
C VAL A 417 -1.77 -19.27 29.34
N THR A 418 -1.30 -19.68 30.53
CA THR A 418 -1.17 -21.09 30.93
C THR A 418 -1.71 -21.22 32.36
N ASP A 419 -2.64 -22.14 32.58
CA ASP A 419 -3.27 -22.36 33.89
C ASP A 419 -3.80 -21.09 34.56
N SER A 420 -4.48 -20.25 33.77
CA SER A 420 -4.98 -18.91 34.14
C SER A 420 -3.91 -17.85 34.44
N ILE A 421 -2.63 -18.16 34.35
CA ILE A 421 -1.53 -17.23 34.53
C ILE A 421 -1.08 -16.68 33.17
N ILE A 422 -0.95 -15.36 33.08
CA ILE A 422 -0.40 -14.70 31.90
C ILE A 422 1.11 -14.96 31.86
N THR A 423 1.55 -15.65 30.82
CA THR A 423 2.95 -16.05 30.60
C THR A 423 3.66 -15.12 29.62
N GLU A 424 2.92 -14.53 28.69
CA GLU A 424 3.40 -13.51 27.77
C GLU A 424 2.38 -12.39 27.67
N ALA A 425 2.87 -11.14 27.70
CA ALA A 425 2.06 -9.95 27.49
C ALA A 425 2.84 -8.88 26.75
N ILE A 426 2.43 -8.58 25.52
CA ILE A 426 3.05 -7.58 24.67
C ILE A 426 1.97 -6.61 24.21
N LEU A 427 2.21 -5.31 24.42
CA LEU A 427 1.40 -4.24 23.86
C LEU A 427 2.33 -3.33 23.06
N ALA A 428 2.10 -3.25 21.75
CA ALA A 428 2.81 -2.37 20.86
C ALA A 428 1.92 -1.19 20.44
N LEU A 429 2.53 -0.02 20.24
CA LEU A 429 1.84 1.24 19.98
C LEU A 429 2.56 2.04 18.89
N GLY A 430 1.77 2.69 18.04
CA GLY A 430 2.16 3.70 17.08
C GLY A 430 1.45 5.02 17.36
N GLY A 431 2.06 6.14 16.98
CA GLY A 431 1.51 7.49 17.22
C GLY A 431 1.68 7.99 18.65
N VAL A 432 2.48 7.32 19.49
CA VAL A 432 2.68 7.72 20.90
C VAL A 432 4.11 8.17 21.20
N ALA A 433 5.03 7.95 20.27
CA ALA A 433 6.45 8.31 20.34
C ALA A 433 6.99 8.62 18.93
N LYS A 434 8.29 8.90 18.82
CA LYS A 434 8.97 9.16 17.54
C LYS A 434 9.08 7.93 16.63
N THR A 435 8.93 6.75 17.21
CA THR A 435 8.90 5.45 16.52
C THR A 435 7.74 4.64 17.10
N PRO A 436 7.29 3.57 16.43
CA PRO A 436 6.50 2.54 17.08
C PRO A 436 7.28 1.92 18.25
N VAL A 437 6.59 1.57 19.34
CA VAL A 437 7.19 1.15 20.61
C VAL A 437 6.42 0.00 21.26
N ILE A 438 7.10 -0.75 22.13
CA ILE A 438 6.49 -1.75 23.01
C ILE A 438 6.41 -1.20 24.44
N SER A 439 5.24 -1.31 25.09
CA SER A 439 5.03 -0.90 26.48
C SER A 439 5.70 -1.86 27.45
N LYS A 440 6.70 -1.38 28.19
CA LYS A 440 7.36 -2.15 29.26
C LYS A 440 6.46 -2.23 30.49
N MET A 441 5.67 -1.18 30.74
CA MET A 441 4.73 -1.13 31.85
C MET A 441 3.69 -2.26 31.72
N PHE A 442 3.11 -2.44 30.53
CA PHE A 442 2.11 -3.47 30.25
C PHE A 442 2.60 -4.88 30.58
N SER A 443 3.78 -5.26 30.06
CA SER A 443 4.37 -6.57 30.34
C SER A 443 4.67 -6.76 31.83
N SER A 444 5.23 -5.75 32.49
CA SER A 444 5.62 -5.82 33.90
C SER A 444 4.44 -6.01 34.85
N LEU A 445 3.28 -5.45 34.51
CA LEU A 445 2.08 -5.52 35.34
C LEU A 445 1.28 -6.82 35.14
N LEU A 446 1.41 -7.47 33.99
CA LEU A 446 0.59 -8.63 33.63
C LEU A 446 1.30 -9.97 33.76
N ILE A 447 2.59 -10.08 33.43
CA ILE A 447 3.29 -11.36 33.44
C ILE A 447 3.31 -11.93 34.88
N GLY A 448 2.92 -13.20 35.02
CA GLY A 448 2.78 -13.89 36.30
C GLY A 448 1.49 -13.58 37.06
N LYS A 449 0.60 -12.72 36.54
CA LYS A 449 -0.72 -12.47 37.13
C LYS A 449 -1.78 -13.40 36.56
N SER A 450 -2.84 -13.59 37.34
CA SER A 450 -4.05 -14.30 36.89
C SER A 450 -4.90 -13.38 36.02
N TRP A 451 -5.31 -13.80 34.82
CA TRP A 451 -6.18 -12.98 33.95
C TRP A 451 -7.55 -12.68 34.57
N THR A 452 -7.99 -13.48 35.54
CA THR A 452 -9.26 -13.31 36.27
C THR A 452 -9.20 -12.27 37.42
N LYS A 453 -8.03 -11.75 37.77
CA LYS A 453 -7.82 -10.87 38.94
C LYS A 453 -7.11 -9.56 38.57
N LEU A 454 -7.33 -9.07 37.36
CA LEU A 454 -6.66 -7.87 36.85
C LEU A 454 -7.36 -6.60 37.35
N GLU A 455 -6.57 -5.65 37.86
CA GLU A 455 -7.02 -4.28 38.14
C GLU A 455 -6.94 -3.46 36.84
N VAL A 456 -7.93 -3.66 35.96
CA VAL A 456 -7.89 -3.20 34.55
C VAL A 456 -7.74 -1.68 34.42
N GLU A 457 -8.43 -0.91 35.27
CA GLU A 457 -8.37 0.55 35.26
C GLU A 457 -6.97 1.06 35.68
N HIS A 458 -6.39 0.48 36.73
CA HIS A 458 -5.03 0.84 37.17
C HIS A 458 -3.98 0.49 36.11
N LEU A 459 -4.12 -0.67 35.45
CA LEU A 459 -3.29 -1.07 34.32
C LEU A 459 -3.37 -0.05 33.18
N ALA A 460 -4.59 0.30 32.75
CA ALA A 460 -4.81 1.25 31.66
C ALA A 460 -4.23 2.64 31.95
N GLN A 461 -4.40 3.14 33.18
CA GLN A 461 -3.82 4.40 33.63
C GLN A 461 -2.29 4.36 33.64
N SER A 462 -1.71 3.28 34.17
CA SER A 462 -0.25 3.13 34.25
C SER A 462 0.42 3.03 32.89
N VAL A 463 -0.20 2.31 31.95
CA VAL A 463 0.28 2.19 30.56
C VAL A 463 0.15 3.51 29.83
N ALA A 464 -0.98 4.22 29.98
CA ALA A 464 -1.14 5.53 29.35
C ALA A 464 -0.12 6.56 29.86
N ALA A 465 0.26 6.48 31.14
CA ALA A 465 1.26 7.35 31.76
C ALA A 465 2.72 7.01 31.37
N GLU A 466 2.98 5.86 30.72
CA GLU A 466 4.31 5.51 30.21
C GLU A 466 4.75 6.44 29.06
N PHE A 467 3.79 7.02 28.33
CA PHE A 467 4.04 7.77 27.11
C PHE A 467 3.73 9.26 27.26
N GLN A 468 4.43 10.10 26.47
CA GLN A 468 4.21 11.54 26.37
C GLN A 468 3.98 11.92 24.90
N PRO A 469 2.78 11.62 24.35
CA PRO A 469 2.49 11.86 22.94
C PRO A 469 2.43 13.36 22.61
N ILE A 470 2.89 13.73 21.41
CA ILE A 470 2.77 15.12 20.95
C ILE A 470 1.36 15.44 20.44
N SER A 471 0.98 16.72 20.52
CA SER A 471 -0.19 17.23 19.81
C SER A 471 0.15 17.55 18.36
N ASP A 472 -0.69 17.12 17.41
CA ASP A 472 -0.60 17.50 16.00
C ASP A 472 -2.00 17.54 15.33
N VAL A 473 -2.03 17.65 14.01
CA VAL A 473 -3.26 17.67 13.21
C VAL A 473 -4.12 16.40 13.32
N ARG A 474 -3.54 15.27 13.77
CA ARG A 474 -4.19 13.97 13.92
C ARG A 474 -4.81 13.79 15.30
N GLY A 475 -4.37 14.55 16.30
CA GLY A 475 -4.98 14.52 17.64
C GLY A 475 -4.13 15.22 18.69
N SER A 476 -4.78 15.75 19.72
CA SER A 476 -4.09 16.31 20.87
C SER A 476 -3.42 15.22 21.72
N GLU A 477 -2.43 15.63 22.49
CA GLU A 477 -1.79 14.80 23.52
C GLU A 477 -2.85 14.14 24.43
N GLN A 478 -3.79 14.92 24.97
CA GLN A 478 -4.82 14.40 25.89
C GLN A 478 -5.71 13.36 25.21
N TYR A 479 -6.07 13.58 23.94
CA TYR A 479 -6.85 12.63 23.17
C TYR A 479 -6.07 11.32 22.96
N ARG A 480 -4.80 11.41 22.55
CA ARG A 480 -3.93 10.23 22.35
C ARG A 480 -3.76 9.43 23.65
N THR A 481 -3.45 10.10 24.76
CA THR A 481 -3.34 9.47 26.08
C THR A 481 -4.64 8.77 26.47
N LYS A 482 -5.80 9.38 26.21
CA LYS A 482 -7.10 8.74 26.47
C LYS A 482 -7.37 7.56 25.54
N MET A 483 -6.92 7.59 24.29
CA MET A 483 -7.04 6.45 23.37
C MET A 483 -6.18 5.28 23.83
N ILE A 484 -4.94 5.50 24.27
CA ILE A 484 -4.09 4.44 24.84
C ILE A 484 -4.82 3.75 26.00
N HIS A 485 -5.32 4.55 26.94
CA HIS A 485 -6.10 4.06 28.08
C HIS A 485 -7.29 3.20 27.64
N ASN A 486 -8.13 3.72 26.73
CA ASN A 486 -9.34 3.04 26.29
C ASN A 486 -9.02 1.76 25.50
N HIS A 487 -7.97 1.74 24.68
CA HIS A 487 -7.56 0.55 23.95
C HIS A 487 -7.14 -0.57 24.91
N VAL A 488 -6.41 -0.24 25.99
CA VAL A 488 -6.05 -1.23 27.03
C VAL A 488 -7.30 -1.81 27.69
N LEU A 489 -8.28 -0.98 28.04
CA LEU A 489 -9.55 -1.46 28.60
C LEU A 489 -10.26 -2.44 27.65
N ILE A 490 -10.38 -2.07 26.37
CA ILE A 490 -11.01 -2.89 25.34
C ILE A 490 -10.29 -4.23 25.20
N TYR A 491 -8.96 -4.22 25.11
CA TYR A 491 -8.19 -5.44 24.94
C TYR A 491 -8.32 -6.39 26.12
N ILE A 492 -8.22 -5.91 27.35
CA ILE A 492 -8.33 -6.78 28.52
C ILE A 492 -9.74 -7.35 28.65
N THR A 493 -10.77 -6.59 28.26
CA THR A 493 -12.15 -7.07 28.22
C THR A 493 -12.30 -8.21 27.21
N GLN A 494 -11.87 -7.98 25.96
CA GLN A 494 -11.90 -8.99 24.89
C GLN A 494 -11.08 -10.24 25.25
N ALA A 495 -9.89 -10.06 25.83
CA ALA A 495 -9.04 -11.16 26.25
C ALA A 495 -9.69 -12.00 27.36
N THR A 496 -10.35 -11.35 28.32
CA THR A 496 -11.06 -12.03 29.41
C THR A 496 -12.20 -12.88 28.86
N GLU A 497 -12.99 -12.34 27.92
CA GLU A 497 -14.06 -13.08 27.24
C GLU A 497 -13.52 -14.27 26.45
N TYR A 498 -12.43 -14.06 25.70
CA TYR A 498 -11.77 -15.09 24.92
C TYR A 498 -11.23 -16.25 25.78
N PHE A 499 -10.56 -15.95 26.89
CA PHE A 499 -10.04 -16.99 27.79
C PHE A 499 -11.14 -17.67 28.61
N ALA A 500 -12.25 -16.98 28.91
CA ALA A 500 -13.40 -17.57 29.61
C ALA A 500 -14.08 -18.69 28.81
N ILE A 501 -14.06 -18.62 27.47
CA ILE A 501 -14.59 -19.67 26.57
C ILE A 501 -13.55 -20.71 26.15
N GLY A 502 -12.37 -20.73 26.80
CA GLY A 502 -11.33 -21.73 26.57
C GLY A 502 -10.36 -21.41 25.44
N GLY A 503 -10.27 -20.15 25.00
CA GLY A 503 -9.31 -19.73 23.97
C GLY A 503 -9.58 -20.33 22.59
N GLN A 504 -10.86 -20.54 22.28
CA GLN A 504 -11.34 -20.94 20.96
C GLN A 504 -12.19 -19.79 20.40
N ALA A 505 -11.69 -19.12 19.36
CA ALA A 505 -12.45 -18.17 18.55
C ALA A 505 -12.27 -18.53 17.08
#